data_AF-A0A535RJ15-F1
#
_entry.id   AF-A0A535RJ15-F1
#
_cell.length_a   1.000
_cell.length_b   1.000
_cell.length_c   1.000
_cell.angle_alpha   90.00
_cell.angle_beta   90.00
_cell.angle_gamma   90.00
#
_symmetry.space_group_name_H-M   'P 1'
#
loop_
_entity.id
_entity.type
_entity.pdbx_description
1 polymer ?
#
loop_
_entity_poly.entity_id
_entity_poly.type
_entity_poly.pdbx_seq_one_letter_code
_entity_poly.pdbx_strand_id
1 'polypeptide(L)'
;MTYTPTAVGTGLHTITATYGGDAKHLTSSGTTTVLVTKRATRTSVSCTPTSVPVDAPTSCTATVSDIDVGTTSTPSGTVTFGSSSSGSFSSTTCTLGASGTCSVTYTPAVVGEHVITASYGGDDTHAASSGMTSVTATPRTTMTIVTCAPTSVPVNSPTTCTATVTDTATGSTSTPTGMVLFASSGAGTFSGNPCTLSGSGASSSCSV
;
A
#
# COMPACT_ATOMS: atom_id res chain seq x y z
N MET A 1 19.82 5.99 -45.09
CA MET A 1 19.77 4.80 -44.22
C MET A 1 19.65 5.29 -42.79
N THR A 2 18.81 4.67 -41.97
CA THR A 2 18.64 5.00 -40.55
C THR A 2 19.13 3.83 -39.69
N TYR A 3 19.76 4.14 -38.56
CA TYR A 3 20.18 3.16 -37.57
C TYR A 3 19.26 3.26 -36.34
N THR A 4 18.55 2.18 -36.01
CA THR A 4 17.64 2.12 -34.85
C THR A 4 18.10 0.98 -33.95
N PRO A 5 18.73 1.25 -32.79
CA PRO A 5 19.14 0.21 -31.87
C PRO A 5 17.93 -0.49 -31.24
N THR A 6 18.00 -1.81 -31.07
CA THR A 6 16.97 -2.64 -30.43
C THR A 6 17.33 -3.07 -29.01
N ALA A 7 18.56 -2.81 -28.57
CA ALA A 7 19.06 -3.10 -27.23
C ALA A 7 20.18 -2.12 -26.86
N VAL A 8 20.39 -1.91 -25.56
CA VAL A 8 21.46 -1.03 -25.04
C VAL A 8 22.84 -1.65 -25.22
N GLY A 9 22.98 -2.97 -25.07
CA GLY A 9 24.26 -3.67 -25.20
C GLY A 9 25.33 -3.11 -24.25
N THR A 10 26.49 -2.74 -24.79
CA THR A 10 27.60 -2.08 -24.06
C THR A 10 27.37 -0.58 -23.85
N GLY A 11 26.27 -0.02 -24.36
CA GLY A 11 25.94 1.40 -24.35
C GLY A 11 26.62 2.20 -25.46
N LEU A 12 27.73 1.74 -26.05
CA LEU A 12 28.38 2.39 -27.19
C LEU A 12 28.36 1.46 -28.40
N HIS A 13 27.62 1.87 -29.42
CA HIS A 13 27.52 1.13 -30.68
C HIS A 13 28.44 1.77 -31.73
N THR A 14 29.45 1.03 -32.17
CA THR A 14 30.37 1.48 -33.23
C THR A 14 29.74 1.26 -34.60
N ILE A 15 29.67 2.33 -35.39
CA ILE A 15 29.21 2.32 -36.78
C ILE A 15 30.44 2.42 -37.68
N THR A 16 30.58 1.44 -38.58
CA THR A 16 31.69 1.37 -39.53
C THR A 16 31.14 1.55 -40.94
N ALA A 17 31.72 2.49 -41.69
CA ALA A 17 31.49 2.64 -43.13
C ALA A 17 32.78 2.26 -43.87
N THR A 18 32.65 1.38 -44.86
CA THR A 18 33.76 0.93 -45.70
C THR A 18 33.45 1.23 -47.17
N TYR A 19 34.34 1.94 -47.83
CA TYR A 19 34.31 2.14 -49.28
C TYR A 19 35.27 1.14 -49.93
N GLY A 20 34.73 0.28 -50.80
CA GLY A 20 35.45 -0.82 -51.44
C GLY A 20 36.46 -0.39 -52.53
N GLY A 21 36.62 0.92 -52.76
CA GLY A 21 37.40 1.43 -53.88
C GLY A 21 36.68 1.28 -55.23
N ASP A 22 37.27 1.85 -56.27
CA ASP A 22 36.87 1.65 -57.66
C ASP A 22 38.08 1.74 -58.60
N ALA A 23 37.86 1.79 -59.92
CA ALA A 23 38.93 1.82 -60.91
C ALA A 23 39.86 3.05 -60.82
N LYS A 24 39.44 4.11 -60.12
CA LYS A 24 40.18 5.37 -59.97
C LYS A 24 40.50 5.71 -58.52
N HIS A 25 39.83 5.09 -57.54
CA HIS A 25 39.94 5.42 -56.13
C HIS A 25 40.30 4.20 -55.26
N LEU A 26 41.17 4.41 -54.27
CA LEU A 26 41.56 3.38 -53.30
C LEU A 26 40.43 3.08 -52.30
N THR A 27 40.54 1.92 -51.63
CA THR A 27 39.68 1.56 -50.50
C THR A 27 39.88 2.52 -49.33
N SER A 28 38.82 2.74 -48.54
CA SER A 28 38.90 3.51 -47.30
C SER A 28 37.84 3.06 -46.30
N SER A 29 38.03 3.40 -45.04
CA SER A 29 37.05 3.16 -43.98
C SER A 29 37.01 4.30 -42.98
N GLY A 30 35.86 4.46 -42.32
CA GLY A 30 35.66 5.40 -41.23
C GLY A 30 34.76 4.77 -40.17
N THR A 31 34.98 5.15 -38.91
CA THR A 31 34.17 4.70 -37.78
C THR A 31 33.67 5.88 -36.96
N THR A 32 32.51 5.70 -36.33
CA THR A 32 31.98 6.59 -35.30
C THR A 32 31.23 5.76 -34.26
N THR A 33 30.84 6.37 -33.14
CA THR A 33 30.06 5.70 -32.09
C THR A 33 28.74 6.39 -31.85
N VAL A 34 27.70 5.61 -31.57
CA VAL A 34 26.40 6.07 -31.10
C VAL A 34 26.23 5.61 -29.66
N LEU A 35 25.95 6.54 -28.75
CA LEU A 35 25.56 6.22 -27.38
C LEU A 35 24.10 5.73 -27.38
N VAL A 36 23.87 4.57 -26.79
CA VAL A 36 22.55 3.97 -26.59
C VAL A 36 22.31 3.88 -25.10
N THR A 37 21.20 4.46 -24.64
CA THR A 37 20.81 4.48 -23.23
C THR A 37 19.51 3.72 -23.02
N LYS A 38 19.23 3.31 -21.78
CA LYS A 38 17.91 2.79 -21.41
C LYS A 38 16.84 3.87 -21.56
N ARG A 39 15.62 3.46 -21.88
CA ARG A 39 14.44 4.33 -21.98
C ARG A 39 14.01 4.81 -20.61
N ALA A 40 13.72 6.10 -20.47
CA ALA A 40 13.22 6.69 -19.23
C ALA A 40 11.84 6.13 -18.84
N THR A 41 11.63 5.90 -17.54
CA THR A 41 10.37 5.39 -16.99
C THR A 41 9.81 6.30 -15.90
N ARG A 42 8.51 6.15 -15.65
CA ARG A 42 7.81 6.74 -14.51
C ARG A 42 7.04 5.67 -13.77
N THR A 43 7.21 5.59 -12.46
CA THR A 43 6.40 4.75 -11.57
C THR A 43 5.37 5.60 -10.85
N SER A 44 4.11 5.19 -10.86
CA SER A 44 3.06 5.71 -9.98
C SER A 44 2.50 4.57 -9.13
N VAL A 45 2.01 4.88 -7.94
CA VAL A 45 1.31 3.93 -7.08
C VAL A 45 0.03 4.58 -6.56
N SER A 46 -1.04 3.79 -6.46
CA SER A 46 -2.30 4.19 -5.86
C SER A 46 -2.84 3.07 -5.00
N CYS A 47 -3.44 3.40 -3.85
CA CYS A 47 -4.07 2.44 -2.97
C CYS A 47 -5.58 2.74 -2.88
N THR A 48 -6.40 1.70 -3.05
CA THR A 48 -7.85 1.82 -2.99
C THR A 48 -8.42 0.78 -2.01
N PRO A 49 -9.14 1.21 -0.97
CA PRO A 49 -9.41 2.62 -0.59
C PRO A 49 -8.19 3.34 0.00
N THR A 50 -8.14 4.68 -0.08
CA THR A 50 -7.05 5.51 0.47
C THR A 50 -7.12 5.69 1.99
N SER A 51 -8.26 5.38 2.61
CA SER A 51 -8.47 5.38 4.05
C SER A 51 -9.08 4.07 4.48
N VAL A 52 -8.50 3.44 5.49
CA VAL A 52 -8.96 2.17 6.07
C VAL A 52 -8.83 2.21 7.59
N PRO A 53 -9.69 1.51 8.35
CA PRO A 53 -9.40 1.25 9.75
C PRO A 53 -8.07 0.50 9.91
N VAL A 54 -7.37 0.70 11.04
CA VAL A 54 -6.25 -0.17 11.42
C VAL A 54 -6.68 -1.64 11.36
N ASP A 55 -5.80 -2.54 10.90
CA ASP A 55 -6.06 -3.97 10.64
C ASP A 55 -7.00 -4.29 9.46
N ALA A 56 -7.48 -3.28 8.73
CA ALA A 56 -8.23 -3.49 7.48
C ALA A 56 -7.31 -3.31 6.24
N PRO A 57 -7.41 -4.19 5.24
CA PRO A 57 -6.53 -4.13 4.06
C PRO A 57 -6.96 -3.04 3.06
N THR A 58 -5.98 -2.49 2.34
CA THR A 58 -6.15 -1.71 1.11
C THR A 58 -5.33 -2.32 -0.04
N SER A 59 -5.83 -2.25 -1.27
CA SER A 59 -5.12 -2.74 -2.45
C SER A 59 -4.28 -1.63 -3.08
N CYS A 60 -2.97 -1.81 -3.13
CA CYS A 60 -2.01 -0.88 -3.71
C CYS A 60 -1.51 -1.37 -5.07
N THR A 61 -1.74 -0.58 -6.12
CA THR A 61 -1.36 -0.89 -7.50
C THR A 61 -0.26 0.03 -7.96
N ALA A 62 0.86 -0.53 -8.41
CA ALA A 62 1.91 0.20 -9.11
C ALA A 62 1.67 0.14 -10.63
N THR A 63 1.98 1.25 -11.30
CA THR A 63 2.02 1.37 -12.75
C THR A 63 3.37 1.94 -13.15
N VAL A 64 4.06 1.27 -14.06
CA VAL A 64 5.33 1.71 -14.62
C VAL A 64 5.11 1.97 -16.11
N SER A 65 5.29 3.22 -16.51
CA SER A 65 5.15 3.65 -17.90
C SER A 65 6.51 4.05 -18.46
N ASP A 66 6.79 3.63 -19.68
CA ASP A 66 7.84 4.18 -20.51
C ASP A 66 7.43 5.59 -21.00
N ILE A 67 8.27 6.58 -20.74
CA ILE A 67 8.00 8.00 -21.01
C ILE A 67 9.01 8.62 -21.98
N ASP A 68 9.86 7.81 -22.60
CA ASP A 68 10.92 8.30 -23.49
C ASP A 68 10.42 8.54 -24.93
N VAL A 69 11.12 9.39 -25.66
CA VAL A 69 10.76 9.79 -27.03
C VAL A 69 10.87 8.65 -28.04
N GLY A 70 9.90 8.54 -28.95
CA GLY A 70 9.82 7.48 -29.96
C GLY A 70 8.74 6.45 -29.63
N THR A 71 8.88 5.24 -30.17
CA THR A 71 7.92 4.15 -29.91
C THR A 71 8.07 3.65 -28.49
N THR A 72 7.00 3.75 -27.70
CA THR A 72 6.94 3.25 -26.31
C THR A 72 6.98 1.73 -26.27
N SER A 73 7.68 1.17 -25.29
CA SER A 73 7.62 -0.25 -24.94
C SER A 73 7.11 -0.42 -23.50
N THR A 74 6.40 -1.52 -23.21
CA THR A 74 5.95 -1.78 -21.85
C THR A 74 7.12 -2.22 -20.97
N PRO A 75 7.37 -1.58 -19.81
CA PRO A 75 8.36 -2.05 -18.84
C PRO A 75 8.04 -3.44 -18.29
N SER A 76 9.06 -4.26 -18.14
CA SER A 76 8.99 -5.62 -17.59
C SER A 76 9.75 -5.72 -16.28
N GLY A 77 9.61 -6.84 -15.55
CA GLY A 77 10.31 -7.08 -14.29
C GLY A 77 9.44 -6.85 -13.06
N THR A 78 10.05 -6.42 -11.96
CA THR A 78 9.40 -6.36 -10.64
C THR A 78 9.38 -4.95 -10.05
N VAL A 79 8.35 -4.68 -9.26
CA VAL A 79 8.24 -3.50 -8.41
C VAL A 79 8.35 -3.93 -6.94
N THR A 80 9.17 -3.23 -6.18
CA THR A 80 9.33 -3.42 -4.73
C THR A 80 8.51 -2.36 -3.98
N PHE A 81 7.73 -2.80 -3.00
CA PHE A 81 6.91 -1.94 -2.15
C PHE A 81 7.53 -1.75 -0.77
N GLY A 82 7.35 -0.55 -0.22
CA GLY A 82 7.76 -0.22 1.15
C GLY A 82 6.75 0.69 1.83
N SER A 83 6.77 0.75 3.16
CA SER A 83 5.97 1.68 3.96
C SER A 83 6.85 2.41 4.96
N SER A 84 6.49 3.66 5.26
CA SER A 84 7.12 4.49 6.29
C SER A 84 6.65 4.17 7.72
N SER A 85 5.58 3.38 7.87
CA SER A 85 4.96 3.08 9.17
C SER A 85 4.63 1.59 9.29
N SER A 86 4.38 1.13 10.52
CA SER A 86 4.13 -0.28 10.82
C SER A 86 2.85 -0.79 10.15
N GLY A 87 2.98 -1.93 9.48
CA GLY A 87 1.93 -2.63 8.77
C GLY A 87 2.54 -3.80 8.00
N SER A 88 1.74 -4.50 7.22
CA SER A 88 2.19 -5.64 6.44
C SER A 88 1.72 -5.56 4.99
N PHE A 89 2.59 -5.95 4.07
CA PHE A 89 2.20 -6.22 2.68
C PHE A 89 1.91 -7.70 2.50
N SER A 90 0.97 -8.06 1.61
CA SER A 90 0.77 -9.46 1.19
C SER A 90 2.03 -10.03 0.51
N SER A 91 2.81 -9.17 -0.13
CA SER A 91 4.14 -9.42 -0.67
C SER A 91 4.88 -8.09 -0.77
N THR A 92 6.19 -8.07 -0.50
CA THR A 92 7.01 -6.86 -0.68
C THR A 92 7.35 -6.58 -2.14
N THR A 93 7.04 -7.50 -3.04
CA THR A 93 7.28 -7.34 -4.49
C THR A 93 6.09 -7.81 -5.31
N CYS A 94 5.88 -7.22 -6.48
CA CYS A 94 5.02 -7.79 -7.53
C CYS A 94 5.66 -7.71 -8.91
N THR A 95 5.31 -8.66 -9.77
CA THR A 95 5.77 -8.73 -11.16
C THR A 95 4.83 -7.94 -12.06
N LEU A 96 5.38 -7.07 -12.91
CA LEU A 96 4.63 -6.29 -13.88
C LEU A 96 3.94 -7.20 -14.89
N GLY A 97 2.63 -7.00 -15.07
CA GLY A 97 1.86 -7.62 -16.15
C GLY A 97 2.06 -6.91 -17.49
N ALA A 98 1.35 -7.39 -18.52
CA ALA A 98 1.45 -6.88 -19.89
C ALA A 98 1.08 -5.38 -20.06
N SER A 99 0.39 -4.80 -19.09
CA SER A 99 0.05 -3.36 -19.02
C SER A 99 1.06 -2.52 -18.23
N GLY A 100 2.18 -3.09 -17.77
CA GLY A 100 3.13 -2.39 -16.92
C GLY A 100 2.56 -2.13 -15.51
N THR A 101 1.63 -2.97 -15.05
CA THR A 101 0.97 -2.82 -13.74
C THR A 101 1.09 -4.07 -12.89
N CYS A 102 1.15 -3.91 -11.58
CA CYS A 102 1.00 -5.00 -10.62
C CYS A 102 0.48 -4.48 -9.28
N SER A 103 -0.07 -5.37 -8.45
CA SER A 103 -0.72 -4.99 -7.19
C SER A 103 -0.31 -5.86 -6.02
N VAL A 104 -0.33 -5.27 -4.83
CA VAL A 104 -0.17 -5.93 -3.52
C VAL A 104 -1.23 -5.39 -2.56
N THR A 105 -1.54 -6.13 -1.51
CA THR A 105 -2.39 -5.62 -0.42
C THR A 105 -1.51 -5.06 0.69
N TYR A 106 -1.88 -3.94 1.29
CA TYR A 106 -1.27 -3.37 2.49
C TYR A 106 -2.28 -3.30 3.65
N THR A 107 -1.87 -3.74 4.84
CA THR A 107 -2.66 -3.68 6.07
C THR A 107 -1.91 -2.86 7.12
N PRO A 108 -2.38 -1.65 7.48
CA PRO A 108 -1.74 -0.83 8.51
C PRO A 108 -1.97 -1.42 9.92
N ALA A 109 -0.98 -1.31 10.80
CA ALA A 109 -1.04 -1.83 12.18
C ALA A 109 -1.16 -0.73 13.25
N VAL A 110 -1.09 0.54 12.86
CA VAL A 110 -1.24 1.71 13.73
C VAL A 110 -2.10 2.76 13.06
N VAL A 111 -2.69 3.67 13.85
CA VAL A 111 -3.45 4.83 13.33
C VAL A 111 -2.47 5.91 12.87
N GLY A 112 -2.80 6.59 11.76
CA GLY A 112 -2.02 7.69 11.22
C GLY A 112 -1.87 7.63 9.70
N GLU A 113 -0.95 8.44 9.17
CA GLU A 113 -0.60 8.43 7.75
C GLU A 113 0.51 7.40 7.48
N HIS A 114 0.32 6.57 6.46
CA HIS A 114 1.28 5.59 5.97
C HIS A 114 1.69 5.94 4.55
N VAL A 115 2.91 6.42 4.38
CA VAL A 115 3.47 6.63 3.04
C VAL A 115 3.89 5.29 2.45
N ILE A 116 3.25 4.90 1.35
CA ILE A 116 3.54 3.70 0.56
C ILE A 116 4.42 4.10 -0.63
N THR A 117 5.52 3.38 -0.79
CA THR A 117 6.48 3.58 -1.89
C THR A 117 6.46 2.38 -2.82
N ALA A 118 6.70 2.63 -4.11
CA ALA A 118 6.85 1.62 -5.16
C ALA A 118 8.09 1.94 -5.97
N SER A 119 9.03 1.00 -6.01
CA SER A 119 10.33 1.16 -6.69
C SER A 119 10.49 0.12 -7.79
N TYR A 120 10.67 0.60 -9.02
CA TYR A 120 10.97 -0.21 -10.19
C TYR A 120 12.49 -0.20 -10.44
N GLY A 121 13.12 -1.39 -10.44
CA GLY A 121 14.57 -1.53 -10.58
C GLY A 121 15.12 -1.33 -12.00
N GLY A 122 14.24 -1.17 -13.00
CA GLY A 122 14.60 -1.22 -14.41
C GLY A 122 14.64 -2.63 -14.98
N ASP A 123 14.73 -2.73 -16.30
CA ASP A 123 14.98 -3.96 -17.06
C ASP A 123 16.09 -3.71 -18.10
N ASP A 124 16.31 -4.63 -19.04
CA ASP A 124 17.36 -4.49 -20.07
C ASP A 124 17.18 -3.25 -20.96
N THR A 125 15.94 -2.77 -21.11
CA THR A 125 15.55 -1.67 -21.99
C THR A 125 15.21 -0.40 -21.21
N HIS A 126 14.68 -0.52 -20.00
CA HIS A 126 14.06 0.56 -19.23
C HIS A 126 14.88 0.92 -17.98
N ALA A 127 15.02 2.22 -17.72
CA ALA A 127 15.68 2.73 -16.53
C ALA A 127 14.83 2.49 -15.27
N ALA A 128 15.48 2.59 -14.11
CA ALA A 128 14.81 2.53 -12.82
C ALA A 128 13.98 3.79 -12.55
N SER A 129 12.88 3.64 -11.81
CA SER A 129 12.02 4.76 -11.38
C SER A 129 11.32 4.42 -10.06
N SER A 130 10.76 5.43 -9.39
CA SER A 130 9.99 5.23 -8.16
C SER A 130 8.81 6.18 -8.06
N GLY A 131 7.84 5.82 -7.22
CA GLY A 131 6.66 6.63 -6.91
C GLY A 131 6.17 6.36 -5.49
N MET A 132 5.28 7.21 -5.00
CA MET A 132 4.72 7.11 -3.66
C MET A 132 3.24 7.53 -3.63
N THR A 133 2.53 7.08 -2.60
CA THR A 133 1.17 7.48 -2.25
C THR A 133 0.97 7.40 -0.74
N SER A 134 -0.14 7.92 -0.23
CA SER A 134 -0.47 7.88 1.19
C SER A 134 -1.72 7.03 1.43
N VAL A 135 -1.69 6.25 2.51
CA VAL A 135 -2.85 5.54 3.07
C VAL A 135 -3.09 6.06 4.48
N THR A 136 -4.31 6.48 4.78
CA THR A 136 -4.70 6.92 6.13
C THR A 136 -5.31 5.76 6.90
N ALA A 137 -4.68 5.36 8.00
CA ALA A 137 -5.20 4.40 8.94
C ALA A 137 -6.03 5.10 10.03
N THR A 138 -7.30 4.72 10.18
CA THR A 138 -8.22 5.33 11.15
C THR A 138 -8.47 4.40 12.35
N PRO A 139 -8.93 4.93 13.50
CA PRO A 139 -9.47 4.09 14.56
C PRO A 139 -10.60 3.19 14.04
N ARG A 140 -10.78 2.03 14.66
CA ARG A 140 -11.88 1.11 14.37
C ARG A 140 -13.17 1.64 15.01
N THR A 141 -14.29 1.53 14.31
CA THR A 141 -15.59 1.97 14.81
C THR A 141 -16.16 0.96 15.80
N THR A 142 -16.90 1.43 16.80
CA THR A 142 -17.52 0.57 17.81
C THR A 142 -18.99 0.91 18.04
N MET A 143 -19.78 -0.07 18.47
CA MET A 143 -21.13 0.10 18.99
C MET A 143 -21.18 -0.37 20.45
N THR A 144 -21.81 0.40 21.33
CA THR A 144 -21.99 0.05 22.75
C THR A 144 -23.47 -0.17 23.06
N ILE A 145 -23.80 -1.29 23.70
CA ILE A 145 -25.15 -1.61 24.19
C ILE A 145 -25.07 -1.79 25.71
N VAL A 146 -26.02 -1.22 26.46
CA VAL A 146 -26.13 -1.40 27.91
C VAL A 146 -27.43 -2.13 28.25
N THR A 147 -27.34 -3.16 29.07
CA THR A 147 -28.50 -3.90 29.59
C THR A 147 -28.40 -4.04 31.10
N CYS A 148 -29.51 -3.86 31.82
CA CYS A 148 -29.56 -4.05 33.27
C CYS A 148 -30.54 -5.16 33.64
N ALA A 149 -30.17 -5.99 34.62
CA ALA A 149 -31.01 -7.07 35.11
C ALA A 149 -31.00 -7.10 36.65
N PRO A 150 -32.18 -7.01 37.30
CA PRO A 150 -33.51 -6.81 36.71
C PRO A 150 -33.72 -5.38 36.16
N THR A 151 -34.66 -5.20 35.21
CA THR A 151 -34.96 -3.91 34.56
C THR A 151 -35.76 -2.95 35.43
N SER A 152 -36.36 -3.44 36.51
CA SER A 152 -37.02 -2.64 37.53
C SER A 152 -36.60 -3.13 38.92
N VAL A 153 -36.28 -2.17 39.78
CA VAL A 153 -35.93 -2.41 41.18
C VAL A 153 -36.62 -1.35 42.04
N PRO A 154 -37.13 -1.70 43.23
CA PRO A 154 -37.56 -0.69 44.18
C PRO A 154 -36.35 0.10 44.71
N VAL A 155 -36.62 1.26 45.32
CA VAL A 155 -35.58 2.07 45.98
C VAL A 155 -34.79 1.21 46.98
N ASN A 156 -33.47 1.39 47.01
CA ASN A 156 -32.51 0.63 47.83
C ASN A 156 -32.35 -0.85 47.45
N SER A 157 -32.79 -1.28 46.27
CA SER A 157 -32.48 -2.61 45.72
C SER A 157 -31.48 -2.53 44.55
N PRO A 158 -30.53 -3.47 44.44
CA PRO A 158 -29.51 -3.44 43.40
C PRO A 158 -30.02 -3.97 42.05
N THR A 159 -29.46 -3.46 40.97
CA THR A 159 -29.51 -4.05 39.62
C THR A 159 -28.09 -4.10 39.08
N THR A 160 -27.77 -5.12 38.28
CA THR A 160 -26.48 -5.20 37.59
C THR A 160 -26.63 -4.71 36.17
N CYS A 161 -25.79 -3.77 35.76
CA CYS A 161 -25.78 -3.23 34.40
C CYS A 161 -24.52 -3.67 33.67
N THR A 162 -24.69 -4.28 32.51
CA THR A 162 -23.61 -4.76 31.64
C THR A 162 -23.54 -3.90 30.40
N ALA A 163 -22.36 -3.35 30.12
CA ALA A 163 -22.04 -2.72 28.84
C ALA A 163 -21.32 -3.74 27.95
N THR A 164 -21.80 -3.89 26.72
CA THR A 164 -21.16 -4.68 25.66
C THR A 164 -20.70 -3.73 24.55
N VAL A 165 -19.40 -3.70 24.29
CA VAL A 165 -18.79 -2.93 23.20
C VAL A 165 -18.41 -3.90 22.10
N THR A 166 -18.84 -3.60 20.87
CA THR A 166 -18.58 -4.42 19.68
C THR A 166 -17.84 -3.59 18.63
N ASP A 167 -16.76 -4.12 18.07
CA ASP A 167 -16.10 -3.60 16.87
C ASP A 167 -17.01 -3.79 15.66
N THR A 168 -17.26 -2.70 14.94
CA THR A 168 -18.14 -2.64 13.77
C THR A 168 -17.41 -2.25 12.50
N ALA A 169 -16.09 -2.07 12.54
CA ALA A 169 -15.30 -1.73 11.37
C ALA A 169 -15.21 -2.90 10.38
N THR A 170 -14.98 -2.59 9.10
CA THR A 170 -14.74 -3.60 8.06
C THR A 170 -13.39 -4.30 8.26
N GLY A 171 -13.21 -5.45 7.63
CA GLY A 171 -11.98 -6.26 7.74
C GLY A 171 -11.97 -7.20 8.94
N SER A 172 -10.78 -7.62 9.37
CA SER A 172 -10.63 -8.50 10.53
C SER A 172 -10.99 -7.75 11.80
N THR A 173 -11.86 -8.35 12.63
CA THR A 173 -12.32 -7.74 13.87
C THR A 173 -11.22 -7.70 14.92
N SER A 174 -11.28 -6.66 15.76
CA SER A 174 -10.39 -6.48 16.91
C SER A 174 -11.21 -6.42 18.19
N THR A 175 -10.67 -6.99 19.27
CA THR A 175 -11.35 -7.04 20.57
C THR A 175 -11.28 -5.67 21.24
N PRO A 176 -12.42 -5.00 21.51
CA PRO A 176 -12.40 -3.74 22.25
C PRO A 176 -11.80 -3.95 23.65
N THR A 177 -10.90 -3.07 24.06
CA THR A 177 -10.26 -3.10 25.38
C THR A 177 -10.43 -1.76 26.10
N GLY A 178 -10.04 -1.70 27.37
CA GLY A 178 -10.09 -0.48 28.17
C GLY A 178 -11.23 -0.47 29.19
N MET A 179 -11.55 0.72 29.68
CA MET A 179 -12.52 0.93 30.76
C MET A 179 -13.83 1.53 30.24
N VAL A 180 -14.95 1.10 30.81
CA VAL A 180 -16.27 1.72 30.61
C VAL A 180 -16.66 2.47 31.89
N LEU A 181 -16.98 3.75 31.73
CA LEU A 181 -17.51 4.60 32.78
C LEU A 181 -19.03 4.65 32.70
N PHE A 182 -19.70 4.25 33.79
CA PHE A 182 -21.14 4.38 33.96
C PHE A 182 -21.49 5.68 34.68
N ALA A 183 -22.59 6.28 34.27
CA ALA A 183 -23.18 7.45 34.91
C ALA A 183 -24.70 7.28 34.99
N SER A 184 -25.31 7.90 36.00
CA SER A 184 -26.77 7.93 36.19
C SER A 184 -27.20 9.38 36.40
N SER A 185 -28.37 9.73 35.88
CA SER A 185 -29.03 11.01 36.19
C SER A 185 -29.77 10.99 37.53
N GLY A 186 -29.98 9.81 38.12
CA GLY A 186 -30.63 9.63 39.41
C GLY A 186 -29.64 9.60 40.58
N ALA A 187 -30.17 9.69 41.81
CA ALA A 187 -29.38 9.49 43.02
C ALA A 187 -28.99 8.01 43.21
N GLY A 188 -27.73 7.77 43.58
CA GLY A 188 -27.21 6.42 43.80
C GLY A 188 -25.69 6.35 43.59
N THR A 189 -25.14 5.14 43.71
CA THR A 189 -23.72 4.85 43.48
C THR A 189 -23.58 3.57 42.66
N PHE A 190 -22.59 3.52 41.77
CA PHE A 190 -22.19 2.28 41.12
C PHE A 190 -21.09 1.59 41.92
N SER A 191 -21.18 0.27 42.10
CA SER A 191 -20.08 -0.53 42.63
C SER A 191 -19.20 -0.99 41.47
N GLY A 192 -17.87 -0.88 41.60
CA GLY A 192 -16.95 -1.33 40.53
C GLY A 192 -16.93 -0.45 39.27
N ASN A 193 -17.33 0.82 39.36
CA ASN A 193 -17.26 1.80 38.27
C ASN A 193 -15.98 2.65 38.37
N PRO A 194 -15.14 2.75 37.30
CA PRO A 194 -15.32 2.15 35.99
C PRO A 194 -15.04 0.63 35.98
N CYS A 195 -15.72 -0.09 35.08
CA CYS A 195 -15.45 -1.51 34.85
C CYS A 195 -14.50 -1.72 33.66
N THR A 196 -13.70 -2.78 33.70
CA THR A 196 -12.75 -3.11 32.63
C THR A 196 -13.35 -4.12 31.67
N LEU A 197 -13.31 -3.83 30.37
CA LEU A 197 -13.79 -4.71 29.32
C LEU A 197 -13.00 -6.03 29.31
N SER A 198 -13.73 -7.14 29.26
CA SER A 198 -13.19 -8.47 29.04
C SER A 198 -13.98 -9.15 27.93
N GLY A 199 -13.29 -9.79 27.00
CA GLY A 199 -13.91 -10.34 25.81
C GLY A 199 -12.91 -10.96 24.84
N SER A 200 -13.41 -11.35 23.68
CA SER A 200 -12.61 -11.91 22.60
C SER A 200 -13.30 -11.70 21.25
N GLY A 201 -12.53 -11.73 20.17
CA GLY A 201 -13.06 -11.51 18.83
C GLY A 201 -13.57 -10.08 18.67
N ALA A 202 -14.81 -9.92 18.23
CA ALA A 202 -15.39 -8.60 17.93
C ALA A 202 -16.01 -7.89 19.14
N SER A 203 -16.17 -8.55 20.29
CA SER A 203 -16.95 -8.01 21.41
C SER A 203 -16.30 -8.22 22.76
N SER A 204 -16.45 -7.22 23.62
CA SER A 204 -16.07 -7.26 25.03
C SER A 204 -17.16 -6.65 25.90
N SER A 205 -17.27 -7.10 27.13
CA SER A 205 -18.24 -6.57 28.08
C SER A 205 -17.66 -6.37 29.48
N CYS A 206 -18.33 -5.54 30.27
CA CYS A 206 -18.10 -5.42 31.70
C CYS A 206 -19.37 -4.96 32.41
N SER A 207 -19.43 -5.18 33.72
CA SER A 207 -20.62 -4.92 34.53
C SER A 207 -20.31 -4.13 35.79
N VAL A 208 -21.30 -3.35 36.24
CA VAL A 208 -21.33 -2.61 37.52
C VAL A 208 -22.60 -2.91 38.31
#